data_AF-A0A2S6U4X8-F1
#
_entry.id   AF-A0A2S6U4X8-F1
#
_cell.length_a   1.000
_cell.length_b   1.000
_cell.length_c   1.000
_cell.angle_alpha   90.00
_cell.angle_beta   90.00
_cell.angle_gamma   90.00
#
_symmetry.space_group_name_H-M   'P 1'
#
loop_
_entity.id
_entity.type
_entity.pdbx_description
1 polymer ?
#
loop_
_entity_poly.entity_id
_entity_poly.type
_entity_poly.pdbx_seq_one_letter_code
_entity_poly.pdbx_strand_id
1 'polypeptide(L)'
;NVTSLPRPTQQPSPPIWVAALQTPETFEFAGRNGFHLMGNPIGGAKLRELVEVYREAWSSAGHPGHGKVALAFMMYCASSTEQAIEEAGPDVRAYFQTLTDAASDWGTGTSSKDYPGYDKLIDVLSKEDVHTQREKSAALIGSSDEICDMIADYSRQMGGFDIASLQVNLKMLDIENAKISMKLFADEVIPRFATAPRAA
;
A
#
# COMPACT_ATOMS: atom_id res chain seq x y z
N ASN A 1 0.80 38.93 3.17
CA ASN A 1 -0.08 37.96 2.47
C ASN A 1 0.26 37.95 0.99
N VAL A 2 0.50 36.75 0.44
CA VAL A 2 0.79 36.55 -1.00
C VAL A 2 -0.28 35.63 -1.57
N THR A 3 -0.74 35.89 -2.78
CA THR A 3 -1.77 35.10 -3.45
C THR A 3 -1.12 34.04 -4.35
N SER A 4 -1.46 32.76 -4.14
CA SER A 4 -1.03 31.68 -5.03
C SER A 4 -2.02 31.53 -6.21
N LEU A 5 -1.50 31.55 -7.44
CA LEU A 5 -2.24 31.41 -8.69
C LEU A 5 -1.52 30.43 -9.65
N PRO A 6 -2.24 29.67 -10.50
CA PRO A 6 -3.70 29.64 -10.62
C PRO A 6 -4.39 28.93 -9.44
N ARG A 7 -5.70 29.14 -9.27
CA ARG A 7 -6.49 28.43 -8.25
C ARG A 7 -6.74 26.98 -8.68
N PRO A 8 -6.75 26.00 -7.75
CA PRO A 8 -7.21 24.66 -8.02
C PRO A 8 -8.66 24.66 -8.53
N THR A 9 -9.00 23.71 -9.41
CA THR A 9 -10.36 23.58 -9.94
C THR A 9 -11.28 22.81 -8.98
N GLN A 10 -10.75 21.88 -8.17
CA GLN A 10 -11.49 21.13 -7.17
C GLN A 10 -11.92 22.01 -5.99
N GLN A 11 -13.17 21.86 -5.55
CA GLN A 11 -13.76 22.54 -4.40
C GLN A 11 -14.06 21.56 -3.25
N PRO A 12 -13.95 21.99 -1.98
CA PRO A 12 -13.36 23.26 -1.54
C PRO A 12 -11.84 23.31 -1.72
N SER A 13 -11.18 22.15 -1.83
CA SER A 13 -9.77 21.99 -2.18
C SER A 13 -9.55 20.60 -2.80
N PRO A 14 -8.41 20.36 -3.47
CA PRO A 14 -8.00 19.01 -3.80
C PRO A 14 -7.91 18.12 -2.55
N PRO A 15 -8.26 16.83 -2.62
CA PRO A 15 -8.04 15.89 -1.52
C PRO A 15 -6.55 15.79 -1.19
N ILE A 16 -6.21 15.95 0.09
CA ILE A 16 -4.85 15.78 0.59
C ILE A 16 -4.73 14.38 1.18
N TRP A 17 -3.65 13.69 0.82
CA TRP A 17 -3.30 12.37 1.32
C TRP A 17 -2.02 12.45 2.17
N VAL A 18 -2.03 11.81 3.33
CA VAL A 18 -0.86 11.67 4.20
C VAL A 18 -0.35 10.25 4.10
N ALA A 19 0.90 10.09 3.69
CA ALA A 19 1.60 8.83 3.76
C ALA A 19 1.99 8.54 5.22
N ALA A 20 1.58 7.38 5.73
CA ALA A 20 1.87 6.95 7.09
C ALA A 20 2.26 5.46 7.11
N LEU A 21 3.17 5.09 8.02
CA LEU A 21 3.69 3.72 8.09
C LEU A 21 3.55 3.08 9.47
N GLN A 22 4.16 3.65 10.52
CA GLN A 22 4.25 2.97 11.83
C GLN A 22 3.91 3.83 13.06
N THR A 23 3.94 5.16 12.95
CA THR A 23 3.81 6.08 14.09
C THR A 23 2.37 6.56 14.27
N PRO A 24 1.69 6.24 15.38
CA PRO A 24 0.30 6.65 15.64
C PRO A 24 0.04 8.15 15.46
N GLU A 25 1.03 8.99 15.78
CA GLU A 25 0.96 10.44 15.70
C GLU A 25 0.68 10.91 14.27
N THR A 26 1.20 10.22 13.25
CA THR A 26 0.94 10.53 11.84
C THR A 26 -0.50 10.19 11.45
N PHE A 27 -1.03 9.07 11.96
CA PHE A 27 -2.41 8.64 11.72
C PHE A 27 -3.41 9.58 12.41
N GLU A 28 -3.15 9.93 13.68
CA GLU A 28 -3.93 10.92 14.42
C GLU A 28 -3.90 12.27 13.72
N PHE A 29 -2.72 12.73 13.27
CA PHE A 29 -2.58 13.97 12.53
C PHE A 29 -3.43 13.98 11.25
N ALA A 30 -3.39 12.91 10.45
CA ALA A 30 -4.18 12.80 9.23
C ALA A 30 -5.68 12.85 9.55
N GLY A 31 -6.14 12.09 10.54
CA GLY A 31 -7.54 12.04 10.95
C GLY A 31 -8.04 13.39 11.47
N ARG A 32 -7.32 13.99 12.42
CA ARG A 32 -7.68 15.28 13.02
C ARG A 32 -7.80 16.41 11.99
N ASN A 33 -6.94 16.42 10.97
CA ASN A 33 -6.93 17.46 9.93
C ASN A 33 -7.84 17.15 8.73
N GLY A 34 -8.56 16.02 8.72
CA GLY A 34 -9.46 15.67 7.62
C GLY A 34 -8.72 15.27 6.34
N PHE A 35 -7.48 14.80 6.45
CA PHE A 35 -6.70 14.28 5.32
C PHE A 35 -6.96 12.79 5.12
N HIS A 36 -6.96 12.34 3.87
CA HIS A 36 -7.03 10.92 3.57
C HIS A 36 -5.70 10.23 3.88
N LEU A 37 -5.75 8.92 4.09
CA LEU A 37 -4.62 8.14 4.55
C LEU A 37 -4.06 7.28 3.42
N MET A 38 -2.75 7.33 3.21
CA MET A 38 -2.03 6.38 2.36
C MET A 38 -1.11 5.53 3.24
N GLY A 39 -1.30 4.22 3.23
CA GLY A 39 -0.53 3.26 4.01
C GLY A 39 0.14 2.19 3.15
N ASN A 40 0.98 1.38 3.79
CA ASN A 40 1.61 0.23 3.16
C ASN A 40 1.48 -1.01 4.10
N PRO A 41 0.94 -2.15 3.61
CA PRO A 41 0.86 -3.42 4.34
C PRO A 41 2.17 -3.89 4.97
N ILE A 42 3.31 -3.44 4.45
CA ILE A 42 4.65 -3.73 4.99
C ILE A 42 4.82 -3.28 6.44
N GLY A 43 4.00 -2.33 6.92
CA GLY A 43 3.94 -1.94 8.33
C GLY A 43 3.47 -3.05 9.27
N GLY A 44 2.93 -4.15 8.72
CA GLY A 44 2.59 -5.37 9.44
C GLY A 44 1.26 -5.30 10.20
N ALA A 45 1.09 -6.21 11.16
CA ALA A 45 -0.17 -6.45 11.88
C ALA A 45 -0.74 -5.21 12.61
N LYS A 46 0.11 -4.22 12.92
CA LYS A 46 -0.32 -2.97 13.59
C LYS A 46 -1.09 -2.03 12.68
N LEU A 47 -1.04 -2.21 11.35
CA LEU A 47 -1.66 -1.25 10.43
C LEU A 47 -3.16 -1.10 10.69
N ARG A 48 -3.85 -2.17 11.05
CA ARG A 48 -5.28 -2.11 11.42
C ARG A 48 -5.52 -1.19 12.62
N GLU A 49 -4.77 -1.38 13.71
CA GLU A 49 -4.88 -0.57 14.93
C GLU A 49 -4.59 0.91 14.62
N LEU A 50 -3.59 1.18 13.77
CA LEU A 50 -3.25 2.53 13.35
C LEU A 50 -4.35 3.17 12.47
N VAL A 51 -4.99 2.39 11.61
CA VAL A 51 -6.18 2.84 10.84
C VAL A 51 -7.36 3.12 11.77
N GLU A 52 -7.54 2.36 12.84
CA GLU A 52 -8.55 2.64 13.87
C GLU A 52 -8.26 3.98 14.57
N VAL A 53 -7.00 4.25 14.96
CA VAL A 53 -6.58 5.56 15.48
C VAL A 53 -6.89 6.70 14.50
N TYR A 54 -6.61 6.51 13.21
CA TYR A 54 -6.95 7.47 12.17
C TYR A 54 -8.46 7.76 12.11
N ARG A 55 -9.29 6.71 12.11
CA ARG A 55 -10.76 6.82 12.03
C ARG A 55 -11.36 7.46 13.28
N GLU A 56 -10.82 7.15 14.46
CA GLU A 56 -11.22 7.77 15.72
C GLU A 56 -10.89 9.28 15.73
N ALA A 57 -9.68 9.66 15.32
CA ALA A 57 -9.28 11.06 15.20
C ALA A 57 -10.12 11.82 14.16
N TRP A 58 -10.45 11.17 13.03
CA TRP A 58 -11.35 11.72 12.00
C TRP A 58 -12.74 12.03 12.56
N SER A 59 -13.36 11.05 13.22
CA SER A 59 -14.69 11.21 13.81
C SER A 59 -14.69 12.23 14.94
N SER A 60 -13.68 12.22 15.80
CA SER A 60 -13.58 13.12 16.95
C SER A 60 -13.40 14.59 16.54
N ALA A 61 -12.78 14.84 15.38
CA ALA A 61 -12.66 16.17 14.80
C ALA A 61 -13.93 16.64 14.05
N GLY A 62 -14.98 15.80 13.96
CA GLY A 62 -16.26 16.15 13.36
C GLY A 62 -16.26 16.14 11.83
N HIS A 63 -15.30 15.47 11.20
CA HIS A 63 -15.27 15.33 9.74
C HIS A 63 -16.37 14.36 9.26
N PRO A 64 -17.02 14.62 8.11
CA PRO A 64 -18.05 13.73 7.58
C PRO A 64 -17.47 12.38 7.13
N GLY A 65 -18.26 11.31 7.23
CA GLY A 65 -17.84 9.97 6.86
C GLY A 65 -16.74 9.41 7.77
N HIS A 66 -15.82 8.61 7.22
CA HIS A 66 -14.77 7.92 7.98
C HIS A 66 -13.36 8.10 7.40
N GLY A 67 -13.18 9.07 6.50
CA GLY A 67 -11.95 9.25 5.76
C GLY A 67 -11.67 8.11 4.78
N LYS A 68 -10.80 8.34 3.79
CA LYS A 68 -10.42 7.31 2.81
C LYS A 68 -9.07 6.71 3.17
N VAL A 69 -8.95 5.40 2.98
CA VAL A 69 -7.71 4.65 3.16
C VAL A 69 -7.27 4.04 1.84
N ALA A 70 -6.10 4.46 1.36
CA ALA A 70 -5.41 3.88 0.21
C ALA A 70 -4.24 3.03 0.70
N LEU A 71 -4.10 1.80 0.20
CA LEU A 71 -3.01 0.89 0.56
C LEU A 71 -2.21 0.52 -0.68
N ALA A 72 -0.88 0.59 -0.58
CA ALA A 72 0.03 0.26 -1.67
C ALA A 72 0.35 -1.24 -1.70
N PHE A 73 0.17 -1.89 -2.85
CA PHE A 73 0.46 -3.31 -3.06
C PHE A 73 1.37 -3.51 -4.27
N MET A 74 2.27 -4.48 -4.20
CA MET A 74 2.88 -5.05 -5.41
C MET A 74 1.81 -5.88 -6.13
N MET A 75 1.77 -5.85 -7.46
CA MET A 75 0.77 -6.60 -8.23
C MET A 75 1.39 -7.26 -9.46
N TYR A 76 1.17 -8.56 -9.60
CA TYR A 76 1.46 -9.29 -10.82
C TYR A 76 0.48 -10.46 -11.01
N CYS A 77 -0.38 -10.37 -12.03
CA CYS A 77 -1.36 -11.39 -12.34
C CYS A 77 -0.89 -12.22 -13.54
N ALA A 78 -0.90 -13.55 -13.40
CA ALA A 78 -0.59 -14.48 -14.51
C ALA A 78 -1.65 -15.59 -14.60
N SER A 79 -1.52 -16.46 -15.61
CA SER A 79 -2.50 -17.54 -15.84
C SER A 79 -2.52 -18.60 -14.73
N SER A 80 -1.39 -18.76 -14.02
CA SER A 80 -1.29 -19.56 -12.81
C SER A 80 -0.43 -18.85 -11.76
N THR A 81 -0.59 -19.27 -10.52
CA THR A 81 0.20 -18.77 -9.39
C THR A 81 1.68 -19.09 -9.54
N GLU A 82 2.00 -20.29 -10.02
CA GLU A 82 3.38 -20.73 -10.25
C GLU A 82 4.07 -19.83 -11.28
N GLN A 83 3.37 -19.54 -12.39
CA GLN A 83 3.89 -18.63 -13.42
C GLN A 83 4.10 -17.23 -12.86
N ALA A 84 3.15 -16.70 -12.09
CA ALA A 84 3.27 -15.37 -11.48
C ALA A 84 4.49 -15.28 -10.55
N ILE A 85 4.76 -16.31 -9.75
CA ILE A 85 5.91 -16.38 -8.85
C ILE A 85 7.22 -16.48 -9.64
N GLU A 86 7.26 -17.31 -10.68
CA GLU A 86 8.45 -17.46 -11.53
C GLU A 86 8.82 -16.14 -12.22
N GLU A 87 7.84 -15.44 -12.79
CA GLU A 87 8.05 -14.21 -13.56
C GLU A 87 8.32 -13.00 -12.67
N ALA A 88 7.62 -12.85 -11.55
CA ALA A 88 7.73 -11.67 -10.67
C ALA A 88 8.75 -11.85 -9.54
N GLY A 89 9.02 -13.08 -9.11
CA GLY A 89 9.84 -13.39 -7.93
C GLY A 89 11.25 -12.80 -7.95
N PRO A 90 12.01 -12.90 -9.06
CA PRO A 90 13.33 -12.26 -9.17
C PRO A 90 13.29 -10.74 -8.96
N ASP A 91 12.25 -10.09 -9.49
CA ASP A 91 12.07 -8.65 -9.42
C ASP A 91 11.67 -8.17 -8.02
N VAL A 92 10.79 -8.91 -7.33
CA VAL A 92 10.46 -8.66 -5.91
C VAL A 92 11.72 -8.74 -5.06
N ARG A 93 12.53 -9.79 -5.25
CA ARG A 93 13.80 -9.95 -4.53
C ARG A 93 14.76 -8.80 -4.82
N ALA A 94 14.92 -8.41 -6.09
CA ALA A 94 15.78 -7.31 -6.50
C ALA A 94 15.30 -5.95 -5.96
N TYR A 95 13.99 -5.76 -5.83
CA TYR A 95 13.39 -4.58 -5.20
C TYR A 95 13.82 -4.47 -3.74
N PHE A 96 13.64 -5.53 -2.94
CA PHE A 96 14.05 -5.53 -1.53
C PHE A 96 15.56 -5.40 -1.37
N GLN A 97 16.35 -6.08 -2.21
CA GLN A 97 17.81 -5.93 -2.21
C GLN A 97 18.21 -4.46 -2.43
N THR A 98 17.56 -3.76 -3.36
CA THR A 98 17.86 -2.34 -3.60
C THR A 98 17.49 -1.47 -2.39
N LEU A 99 16.36 -1.76 -1.75
CA LEU A 99 15.96 -1.03 -0.53
C LEU A 99 16.97 -1.24 0.59
N THR A 100 17.43 -2.47 0.79
CA THR A 100 18.42 -2.79 1.83
C THR A 100 19.79 -2.22 1.51
N ASP A 101 20.22 -2.26 0.24
CA ASP A 101 21.49 -1.68 -0.19
C ASP A 101 21.50 -0.16 -0.02
N ALA A 102 20.40 0.50 -0.40
CA ALA A 102 20.26 1.95 -0.22
C ALA A 102 20.24 2.36 1.27
N ALA A 103 19.95 1.41 2.16
CA ALA A 103 19.86 1.64 3.59
C ALA A 103 20.98 0.95 4.38
N SER A 104 22.01 0.41 3.73
CA SER A 104 23.05 -0.41 4.35
C SER A 104 23.81 0.30 5.48
N ASP A 105 23.95 1.63 5.36
CA ASP A 105 24.65 2.45 6.36
C ASP A 105 23.94 2.41 7.72
N TRP A 106 22.61 2.27 7.73
CA TRP A 106 21.82 2.15 8.96
C TRP A 106 22.07 0.82 9.69
N GLY A 107 22.45 -0.23 8.97
CA GLY A 107 22.82 -1.53 9.55
C GLY A 107 24.26 -1.59 10.08
N THR A 108 25.10 -0.59 9.79
CA THR A 108 26.52 -0.55 10.18
C THR A 108 26.82 0.47 11.29
N GLY A 109 25.78 0.94 11.99
CA GLY A 109 25.90 1.78 13.19
C GLY A 109 25.41 3.22 13.01
N THR A 110 24.97 3.62 11.82
CA THR A 110 24.26 4.89 11.63
C THR A 110 22.85 4.78 12.24
N SER A 111 22.60 5.56 13.29
CA SER A 111 21.26 5.71 13.88
C SER A 111 20.85 7.18 13.82
N SER A 112 19.55 7.42 13.59
CA SER A 112 18.96 8.75 13.67
C SER A 112 17.95 8.79 14.79
N LYS A 113 17.94 9.91 15.53
CA LYS A 113 16.88 10.22 16.50
C LYS A 113 15.52 10.38 15.82
N ASP A 114 15.51 10.76 14.54
CA ASP A 114 14.30 11.00 13.75
C ASP A 114 13.72 9.71 13.14
N TYR A 115 14.52 8.63 13.09
CA TYR A 115 14.12 7.33 12.54
C TYR A 115 14.45 6.18 13.52
N PRO A 116 13.83 6.17 14.72
CA PRO A 116 14.07 5.10 15.69
C PRO A 116 13.57 3.74 15.16
N GLY A 117 14.40 2.71 15.26
CA GLY A 117 14.04 1.34 14.85
C GLY A 117 14.11 1.07 13.34
N TYR A 118 14.67 2.01 12.56
CA TYR A 118 14.83 1.86 11.11
C TYR A 118 15.81 0.74 10.73
N ASP A 119 16.83 0.51 11.56
CA ASP A 119 17.73 -0.65 11.50
C ASP A 119 16.94 -1.97 11.51
N LYS A 120 16.00 -2.11 12.44
CA LYS A 120 15.14 -3.31 12.54
C LYS A 120 14.21 -3.46 11.35
N LEU A 121 13.70 -2.35 10.83
CA LEU A 121 12.88 -2.37 9.62
C LEU A 121 13.71 -2.90 8.44
N ILE A 122 14.93 -2.42 8.24
CA ILE A 122 15.84 -2.89 7.19
C ILE A 122 16.16 -4.38 7.35
N ASP A 123 16.44 -4.84 8.57
CA ASP A 123 16.66 -6.26 8.85
C ASP A 123 15.46 -7.13 8.47
N VAL A 124 14.23 -6.65 8.72
CA VAL A 124 13.01 -7.34 8.28
C VAL A 124 12.93 -7.34 6.75
N LEU A 125 13.12 -6.18 6.12
CA LEU A 125 13.06 -6.02 4.66
C LEU A 125 14.07 -6.90 3.93
N SER A 126 15.25 -7.14 4.50
CA SER A 126 16.29 -8.01 3.93
C SER A 126 15.89 -9.48 3.81
N LYS A 127 14.86 -9.89 4.54
CA LYS A 127 14.34 -11.26 4.55
C LYS A 127 13.06 -11.40 3.74
N GLU A 128 12.57 -10.31 3.13
CA GLU A 128 11.35 -10.34 2.33
C GLU A 128 11.62 -10.91 0.95
N ASP A 129 10.69 -11.73 0.48
CA ASP A 129 10.62 -12.20 -0.88
C ASP A 129 9.16 -12.30 -1.35
N VAL A 130 8.97 -12.84 -2.55
CA VAL A 130 7.63 -13.01 -3.13
C VAL A 130 6.73 -13.88 -2.25
N HIS A 131 7.25 -14.88 -1.53
CA HIS A 131 6.44 -15.76 -0.70
C HIS A 131 6.02 -15.06 0.59
N THR A 132 6.97 -14.44 1.31
CA THR A 132 6.66 -13.74 2.57
C THR A 132 5.72 -12.55 2.35
N GLN A 133 5.85 -11.85 1.22
CA GLN A 133 4.95 -10.74 0.89
C GLN A 133 3.54 -11.22 0.49
N ARG A 134 3.42 -12.37 -0.19
CA ARG A 134 2.13 -12.99 -0.50
C ARG A 134 1.42 -13.49 0.76
N GLU A 135 2.16 -14.12 1.69
CA GLU A 135 1.61 -14.55 2.99
C GLU A 135 1.01 -13.39 3.79
N LYS A 136 1.60 -12.19 3.67
CA LYS A 136 1.10 -10.95 4.30
C LYS A 136 0.02 -10.24 3.49
N SER A 137 -0.34 -10.76 2.31
CA SER A 137 -1.19 -10.08 1.31
C SER A 137 -0.69 -8.67 0.93
N ALA A 138 0.61 -8.42 1.06
CA ALA A 138 1.28 -7.18 0.66
C ALA A 138 1.68 -7.20 -0.83
N ALA A 139 1.88 -8.40 -1.38
CA ALA A 139 2.08 -8.63 -2.80
C ALA A 139 0.93 -9.47 -3.38
N LEU A 140 0.12 -8.82 -4.21
CA LEU A 140 -0.97 -9.42 -5.00
C LEU A 140 -0.38 -10.09 -6.24
N ILE A 141 0.38 -11.15 -6.03
CA ILE A 141 1.10 -11.90 -7.07
C ILE A 141 0.51 -13.30 -7.15
N GLY A 142 -0.09 -13.68 -8.28
CA GLY A 142 -0.74 -14.99 -8.42
C GLY A 142 -1.68 -15.09 -9.63
N SER A 143 -2.47 -16.16 -9.64
CA SER A 143 -3.65 -16.25 -10.51
C SER A 143 -4.71 -15.21 -10.13
N SER A 144 -5.62 -14.90 -11.05
CA SER A 144 -6.72 -13.97 -10.80
C SER A 144 -7.57 -14.39 -9.60
N ASP A 145 -7.87 -15.68 -9.47
CA ASP A 145 -8.61 -16.29 -8.34
C ASP A 145 -7.92 -16.05 -7.01
N GLU A 146 -6.65 -16.39 -6.91
CA GLU A 146 -5.91 -16.24 -5.68
C GLU A 146 -5.71 -14.76 -5.30
N ILE A 147 -5.50 -13.88 -6.28
CA ILE A 147 -5.43 -12.43 -6.03
C ILE A 147 -6.76 -11.92 -5.47
N CYS A 148 -7.90 -12.41 -5.95
CA CYS A 148 -9.19 -12.05 -5.38
C CYS A 148 -9.33 -12.50 -3.93
N ASP A 149 -8.89 -13.71 -3.62
CA ASP A 149 -8.89 -14.21 -2.24
C ASP A 149 -7.98 -13.38 -1.33
N MET A 150 -6.78 -13.02 -1.79
CA MET A 150 -5.84 -12.13 -1.06
C MET A 150 -6.46 -10.76 -0.79
N ILE A 151 -7.06 -10.12 -1.79
CA ILE A 151 -7.71 -8.80 -1.62
C ILE A 151 -8.88 -8.90 -0.64
N ALA A 152 -9.74 -9.91 -0.80
CA ALA A 152 -10.90 -10.09 0.06
C ALA A 152 -10.48 -10.35 1.51
N ASP A 153 -9.48 -11.21 1.71
CA ASP A 153 -8.98 -11.52 3.03
C ASP A 153 -8.33 -10.32 3.70
N TYR A 154 -7.44 -9.63 2.98
CA TYR A 154 -6.78 -8.43 3.51
C TYR A 154 -7.77 -7.31 3.82
N SER A 155 -8.78 -7.11 2.97
CA SER A 155 -9.86 -6.15 3.23
C SER A 155 -10.62 -6.50 4.52
N ARG A 156 -10.94 -7.78 4.76
CA ARG A 156 -11.56 -8.22 6.02
C ARG A 156 -10.65 -7.96 7.22
N GLN A 157 -9.37 -8.32 7.13
CA GLN A 157 -8.40 -8.11 8.20
C GLN A 157 -8.28 -6.63 8.58
N MET A 158 -8.32 -5.73 7.59
CA MET A 158 -8.20 -4.29 7.77
C MET A 158 -9.51 -3.59 8.18
N GLY A 159 -10.63 -4.30 8.24
CA GLY A 159 -11.94 -3.66 8.41
C GLY A 159 -12.30 -2.72 7.24
N GLY A 160 -11.87 -3.08 6.04
CA GLY A 160 -12.07 -2.38 4.78
C GLY A 160 -11.03 -1.30 4.48
N PHE A 161 -10.70 -1.15 3.20
CA PHE A 161 -9.95 -0.02 2.63
C PHE A 161 -10.63 0.44 1.33
N ASP A 162 -10.31 1.65 0.85
CA ASP A 162 -11.03 2.28 -0.26
C ASP A 162 -10.30 2.18 -1.60
N ILE A 163 -8.96 2.20 -1.58
CA ILE A 163 -8.13 2.22 -2.78
C ILE A 163 -6.97 1.24 -2.64
N ALA A 164 -6.86 0.29 -3.58
CA ALA A 164 -5.62 -0.45 -3.79
C ALA A 164 -4.76 0.32 -4.79
N SER A 165 -3.63 0.86 -4.35
CA SER A 165 -2.62 1.49 -5.21
C SER A 165 -1.62 0.43 -5.66
N LEU A 166 -1.54 0.16 -6.96
CA LEU A 166 -0.81 -0.99 -7.47
C LEU A 166 0.55 -0.58 -8.04
N GLN A 167 1.62 -1.15 -7.48
CA GLN A 167 2.93 -1.18 -8.13
C GLN A 167 2.93 -2.34 -9.13
N VAL A 168 2.72 -1.99 -10.39
CA VAL A 168 2.63 -2.95 -11.52
C VAL A 168 3.94 -3.15 -12.26
N ASN A 169 4.93 -2.29 -12.01
CA ASN A 169 6.32 -2.48 -12.40
C ASN A 169 7.14 -2.64 -11.12
N LEU A 170 7.47 -3.89 -10.80
CA LEU A 170 8.07 -4.28 -9.52
C LEU A 170 9.53 -3.82 -9.42
N LYS A 171 10.28 -3.93 -10.52
CA LYS A 171 11.64 -3.42 -10.62
C LYS A 171 12.04 -3.14 -12.07
N MET A 172 12.36 -4.18 -12.82
CA MET A 172 12.81 -4.13 -14.21
C MET A 172 12.01 -5.14 -15.04
N LEU A 173 10.75 -5.32 -14.66
CA LEU A 173 9.83 -6.27 -15.26
C LEU A 173 9.70 -5.96 -16.75
N ASP A 174 9.71 -7.01 -17.57
CA ASP A 174 9.47 -6.85 -19.00
C ASP A 174 8.13 -6.12 -19.21
N ILE A 175 8.16 -5.08 -20.06
CA ILE A 175 6.99 -4.22 -20.28
C ILE A 175 5.81 -4.98 -20.89
N GLU A 176 6.05 -5.99 -21.72
CA GLU A 176 5.00 -6.81 -22.30
C GLU A 176 4.38 -7.72 -21.24
N ASN A 177 5.19 -8.30 -20.35
CA ASN A 177 4.69 -9.05 -19.20
C ASN A 177 3.86 -8.17 -18.26
N ALA A 178 4.33 -6.94 -17.97
CA ALA A 178 3.57 -5.98 -17.17
C ALA A 178 2.21 -5.64 -17.81
N LYS A 179 2.18 -5.44 -19.13
CA LYS A 179 0.92 -5.18 -19.88
C LYS A 179 -0.04 -6.37 -19.84
N ILE A 180 0.46 -7.59 -20.05
CA ILE A 180 -0.35 -8.82 -19.98
C ILE A 180 -0.95 -8.96 -18.58
N SER A 181 -0.13 -8.81 -17.55
CA SER A 181 -0.54 -8.85 -16.15
C SER A 181 -1.60 -7.79 -15.81
N MET A 182 -1.39 -6.54 -16.21
CA MET A 182 -2.37 -5.45 -16.04
C MET A 182 -3.69 -5.76 -16.75
N LYS A 183 -3.63 -6.30 -17.98
CA LYS A 183 -4.83 -6.66 -18.73
C LYS A 183 -5.60 -7.78 -18.03
N LEU A 184 -4.91 -8.82 -17.58
CA LEU A 184 -5.52 -9.93 -16.85
C LEU A 184 -6.18 -9.46 -15.54
N PHE A 185 -5.48 -8.61 -14.77
CA PHE A 185 -6.03 -8.01 -13.57
C PHE A 185 -7.27 -7.16 -13.86
N ALA A 186 -7.23 -6.35 -14.92
CA ALA A 186 -8.36 -5.51 -15.31
C ALA A 186 -9.58 -6.30 -15.79
N ASP A 187 -9.35 -7.39 -16.54
CA ASP A 187 -10.41 -8.20 -17.13
C ASP A 187 -11.02 -9.21 -16.12
N GLU A 188 -10.22 -9.74 -15.20
CA GLU A 188 -10.64 -10.85 -14.33
C GLU A 188 -10.73 -10.52 -12.83
N VAL A 189 -9.94 -9.56 -12.33
CA VAL A 189 -9.92 -9.24 -10.89
C VAL A 189 -10.85 -8.07 -10.57
N ILE A 190 -10.67 -6.92 -11.26
CA ILE A 190 -11.46 -5.71 -10.99
C ILE A 190 -12.98 -5.96 -11.03
N PRO A 191 -13.54 -6.69 -12.01
CA PRO A 191 -14.99 -6.91 -12.09
C PRO A 191 -15.55 -7.68 -10.88
N ARG A 192 -14.74 -8.47 -10.18
CA ARG A 192 -15.18 -9.22 -8.98
C ARG A 192 -15.36 -8.36 -7.74
N PHE A 193 -14.78 -7.16 -7.73
CA PHE A 193 -14.96 -6.17 -6.67
C PHE A 193 -15.87 -5.01 -7.09
N ALA A 194 -16.24 -4.94 -8.37
CA ALA A 194 -17.20 -4.00 -8.88
C ALA A 194 -18.64 -4.47 -8.56
N THR A 195 -19.16 -4.14 -7.37
CA THR A 195 -20.61 -4.15 -7.14
C THR A 195 -21.12 -2.73 -6.88
N ALA A 196 -22.33 -2.48 -7.40
CA ALA A 196 -23.13 -1.25 -7.55
C ALA A 196 -22.83 -0.07 -6.59
N PRO A 197 -23.04 1.19 -7.02
CA PRO A 197 -22.50 2.39 -6.37
C PRO A 197 -22.76 2.40 -4.86
N ARG A 198 -21.70 2.57 -4.08
CA ARG A 198 -21.78 2.87 -2.64
C ARG A 198 -22.77 4.04 -2.48
N ALA A 199 -23.87 3.80 -1.77
CA ALA A 199 -24.84 4.83 -1.45
C ALA A 199 -24.13 6.02 -0.78
N ALA A 200 -24.50 7.21 -1.25
CA ALA A 200 -23.96 8.49 -0.82
C ALA A 200 -24.22 8.76 0.68
#